data_AF-A0A349L3Y3-F1
#
_entry.id   AF-A0A349L3Y3-F1
#
_cell.length_a   1.000
_cell.length_b   1.000
_cell.length_c   1.000
_cell.angle_alpha   90.00
_cell.angle_beta   90.00
_cell.angle_gamma   90.00
#
_symmetry.space_group_name_H-M   'P 1'
#
loop_
_entity.id
_entity.type
_entity.pdbx_description
1 polymer ?
#
loop_
_entity_poly.entity_id
_entity_poly.type
_entity_poly.pdbx_seq_one_letter_code
_entity_poly.pdbx_strand_id
1 'polypeptide(L)' 'MGQQVCMGAMLKCTFGVAPGTLMVLPMNLVLTAVPDANIMDNKPMLNILPFGMCQSMANPMVAAASAAALGVLTP' A
#
# COMPACT_ATOMS: atom_id res chain seq x y z
N MET A 1 -10.63 -17.39 14.54
CA MET A 1 -10.19 -17.88 13.22
C MET A 1 -9.66 -16.69 12.43
N GLY A 2 -8.53 -16.86 11.74
CA GLY A 2 -8.01 -15.82 10.84
C GLY A 2 -8.83 -15.79 9.54
N GLN A 3 -9.07 -14.59 8.99
CA GLN A 3 -9.67 -14.44 7.67
C GLN A 3 -8.54 -14.45 6.63
N GLN A 4 -8.67 -15.31 5.62
CA GLN A 4 -7.74 -15.33 4.51
C GLN A 4 -7.87 -14.02 3.72
N VAL A 5 -6.73 -13.41 3.39
CA VAL A 5 -6.68 -12.20 2.58
C VAL A 5 -6.59 -12.62 1.12
N CYS A 6 -7.45 -12.06 0.27
CA CYS A 6 -7.48 -12.34 -1.16
C CYS A 6 -7.30 -11.04 -1.97
N MET A 7 -7.15 -11.17 -3.30
CA MET A 7 -7.07 -10.05 -4.22
C MET A 7 -8.23 -9.06 -4.02
N GLY A 8 -7.91 -7.76 -4.00
CA GLY A 8 -8.88 -6.69 -3.77
C GLY A 8 -9.04 -6.29 -2.30
N ALA A 9 -8.32 -6.93 -1.38
CA ALA A 9 -8.31 -6.50 0.01
C ALA A 9 -7.83 -5.05 0.15
N MET A 10 -8.52 -4.28 0.98
CA MET A 10 -8.14 -2.91 1.33
C MET A 10 -7.01 -2.92 2.37
N LEU A 11 -5.89 -2.30 2.02
CA LEU A 11 -4.75 -2.10 2.89
C LEU A 11 -4.80 -0.69 3.46
N LYS A 12 -4.36 -0.52 4.72
CA LYS A 12 -4.24 0.79 5.37
C LYS A 12 -2.80 1.04 5.79
N CYS A 13 -2.17 2.06 5.21
CA CYS A 13 -0.94 2.62 5.71
C CYS A 13 -1.28 3.79 6.65
N THR A 14 -0.65 3.85 7.83
CA THR A 14 -0.87 4.94 8.80
C THR A 14 -0.41 6.30 8.31
N PHE A 15 0.46 6.33 7.28
CA PHE A 15 1.01 7.55 6.69
C PHE A 15 0.42 7.87 5.31
N GLY A 16 -0.44 7.02 4.76
CA GLY A 16 -1.08 7.27 3.46
C GLY A 16 -2.37 8.07 3.61
N VAL A 17 -2.68 8.93 2.64
CA VAL A 17 -3.96 9.67 2.59
C VAL A 17 -5.13 8.83 2.09
N ALA A 18 -4.88 7.72 1.39
CA ALA A 18 -5.89 6.83 0.83
C ALA A 18 -5.60 5.36 1.14
N PRO A 19 -6.63 4.50 1.23
CA PRO A 19 -6.42 3.05 1.30
C PRO A 19 -5.78 2.56 0.01
N GLY A 20 -4.82 1.64 0.14
CA GLY A 20 -4.24 0.91 -0.98
C GLY A 20 -5.06 -0.36 -1.23
N THR A 21 -4.94 -0.93 -2.42
CA THR A 21 -5.57 -2.22 -2.75
C THR A 21 -4.51 -3.28 -2.94
N LEU A 22 -4.73 -4.47 -2.39
CA LEU A 22 -3.87 -5.62 -2.60
C LEU A 22 -4.18 -6.27 -3.95
N MET A 23 -3.19 -6.30 -4.84
CA MET A 23 -3.22 -7.04 -6.09
C MET A 23 -2.44 -8.34 -5.90
N VAL A 24 -3.03 -9.47 -6.24
CA VAL A 24 -2.40 -10.78 -6.09
C VAL A 24 -2.41 -11.44 -7.46
N LEU A 25 -1.25 -11.84 -7.93
CA LEU A 25 -1.15 -12.56 -9.20
C LEU A 25 -1.62 -14.01 -9.01
N PRO A 26 -2.30 -14.62 -10.00
CA PRO A 26 -2.74 -16.02 -9.95
C PRO A 26 -1.58 -17.01 -10.14
N MET A 27 -0.38 -16.71 -9.64
CA MET A 27 0.83 -17.51 -9.84
C MET A 27 0.83 -18.79 -8.99
N ASN A 28 0.24 -18.73 -7.80
CA ASN A 28 0.24 -19.86 -6.86
C ASN A 28 -0.92 -20.83 -7.10
N LEU A 29 -1.82 -20.51 -8.04
CA LEU A 29 -3.00 -21.32 -8.40
C LEU A 29 -3.93 -21.66 -7.22
N VAL A 30 -3.84 -20.92 -6.12
CA VAL A 30 -4.76 -21.01 -4.98
C VAL A 30 -5.80 -19.91 -5.14
N LEU A 31 -7.06 -20.34 -5.32
CA LEU A 31 -8.19 -19.49 -5.61
C LEU A 31 -9.31 -19.80 -4.62
N THR A 32 -9.87 -18.75 -4.04
CA THR A 32 -11.22 -18.79 -3.48
C THR A 32 -12.20 -18.38 -4.58
N ALA A 33 -12.66 -17.12 -4.58
CA ALA A 33 -13.31 -16.49 -5.74
C ALA A 33 -12.32 -15.65 -6.57
N VAL A 34 -11.23 -15.24 -5.94
CA VAL A 34 -10.13 -14.45 -6.49
C VAL A 34 -8.80 -15.00 -5.93
N PRO A 35 -7.63 -14.65 -6.48
CA PRO A 35 -6.34 -15.15 -6.00
C PRO A 35 -6.10 -14.88 -4.52
N ASP A 36 -5.69 -15.91 -3.79
CA ASP A 36 -5.38 -15.83 -2.36
C ASP A 36 -3.97 -15.29 -2.14
N ALA A 37 -3.82 -14.35 -1.20
CA ALA A 37 -2.55 -13.71 -0.89
C ALA A 37 -1.65 -14.59 -0.03
N ASN A 38 -0.34 -14.47 -0.24
CA ASN A 38 0.67 -15.06 0.63
C ASN A 38 1.72 -14.04 1.08
N ILE A 39 2.70 -14.47 1.88
CA ILE A 39 3.74 -13.59 2.44
C ILE A 39 4.68 -12.98 1.37
N MET A 40 4.75 -13.59 0.19
CA MET A 40 5.57 -13.11 -0.92
C MET A 40 4.90 -11.98 -1.71
N ASP A 41 3.60 -11.75 -1.53
CA ASP A 41 2.83 -10.63 -2.12
C ASP A 41 3.10 -9.28 -1.42
N ASN A 42 4.34 -9.06 -1.00
CA ASN A 42 4.80 -7.83 -0.34
C ASN A 42 5.48 -6.84 -1.30
N LYS A 43 5.47 -7.13 -2.61
CA LYS A 43 6.18 -6.33 -3.60
C LYS A 43 5.48 -4.98 -3.82
N PRO A 44 6.17 -3.85 -3.60
CA PRO A 44 5.62 -2.52 -3.90
C PRO A 44 5.29 -2.39 -5.39
N MET A 45 4.24 -1.64 -5.72
CA MET A 45 3.79 -1.35 -7.10
C MET A 45 3.30 -2.55 -7.92
N LEU A 46 3.56 -3.78 -7.47
CA LEU A 46 3.01 -5.00 -8.06
C LEU A 46 1.86 -5.53 -7.22
N ASN A 47 2.12 -5.82 -5.94
CA ASN A 47 1.12 -6.38 -5.05
C ASN A 47 0.50 -5.33 -4.13
N ILE A 48 1.32 -4.45 -3.58
CA ILE A 48 0.87 -3.36 -2.69
C ILE A 48 0.77 -2.10 -3.53
N LEU A 49 -0.45 -1.73 -3.92
CA LEU A 49 -0.69 -0.50 -4.66
C LEU A 49 -0.53 0.75 -3.77
N PRO A 50 -0.24 1.93 -4.35
CA PRO A 50 0.00 3.15 -3.60
C PRO A 50 -1.16 3.55 -2.68
N PHE A 51 -0.81 4.08 -1.51
CA PHE A 51 -1.75 4.62 -0.51
C PHE A 51 -2.08 6.11 -0.74
N GLY A 52 -2.08 6.53 -2.01
CA GLY A 52 -2.11 7.94 -2.39
C GLY A 52 -0.81 8.68 -2.04
N MET A 53 -0.94 9.90 -1.53
CA MET A 53 0.17 10.72 -1.03
C MET A 53 0.65 10.26 0.36
N CYS A 54 1.95 10.35 0.59
CA CYS A 54 2.60 9.92 1.83
C CYS A 54 2.79 11.13 2.76
N GLN A 55 2.45 11.00 4.04
CA GLN A 55 2.64 12.04 5.06
C GLN A 55 3.87 11.78 5.94
N SER A 56 4.70 10.78 5.60
CA SER A 56 5.89 10.46 6.39
C SER A 56 7.06 11.37 6.02
N MET A 57 7.61 12.08 7.02
CA MET A 57 8.85 12.86 6.87
C MET A 57 10.09 12.02 6.55
N ALA A 58 10.00 10.69 6.67
CA ALA A 58 11.05 9.78 6.21
C ALA A 58 11.09 9.66 4.67
N ASN A 59 10.03 10.07 3.96
CA ASN A 59 10.05 10.15 2.51
C ASN A 59 10.75 11.46 2.09
N PRO A 60 11.89 11.40 1.36
CA PRO A 60 12.65 12.59 0.99
C PRO A 60 11.85 13.58 0.14
N MET A 61 10.88 13.11 -0.65
CA MET A 61 10.03 13.98 -1.46
C MET A 61 9.05 14.80 -0.59
N VAL A 62 8.49 14.18 0.46
CA VAL A 62 7.59 14.84 1.42
C VAL A 62 8.35 15.82 2.30
N ALA A 63 9.56 15.44 2.72
CA ALA A 63 10.45 16.32 3.48
C ALA A 63 10.84 17.56 2.66
N ALA A 64 11.18 17.38 1.38
CA ALA A 64 11.49 18.48 0.47
C ALA A 64 10.29 19.40 0.21
N ALA A 65 9.10 18.82 -0.01
CA ALA A 65 7.87 19.58 -0.18
C ALA A 65 7.53 20.38 1.10
N SER A 66 7.66 19.75 2.27
CA SER A 66 7.41 20.40 3.56
C SER A 66 8.42 21.53 3.82
N ALA A 67 9.69 21.35 3.45
CA ALA A 67 10.71 22.40 3.53
C ALA A 67 10.38 23.58 2.58
N ALA A 68 9.88 23.29 1.37
CA ALA A 68 9.43 24.31 0.42
C ALA A 68 8.17 25.05 0.89
N ALA A 69 7.31 24.39 1.68
CA ALA A 69 6.11 24.95 2.28
C ALA A 69 6.36 25.61 3.65
N LEU A 70 7.59 26.06 3.93
CA LEU A 70 8.00 26.73 5.18
C LEU A 70 7.69 25.90 6.45
N GLY A 71 7.77 24.57 6.35
CA GLY A 71 7.55 23.64 7.46
C GLY A 71 6.11 23.15 7.62
N VAL A 72 5.18 23.54 6.74
CA VAL A 72 3.84 22.94 6.69
C VAL A 72 3.93 21.56 6.04
N LEU A 73 3.35 20.53 6.68
CA LEU A 73 3.30 19.19 6.13
C LEU A 73 2.52 19.18 4.81
N THR A 74 3.25 19.06 3.71
CA THR A 74 2.70 18.91 2.36
C THR A 74 3.07 17.53 1.84
N PRO A 75 2.09 16.60 1.83
CA PRO A 75 2.29 15.23 1.33
C PRO A 75 2.39 15.15 -0.20
#